data_AF-A0A0V0QHX5-F1
#
_entry.id   AF-A0A0V0QHX5-F1
#
_cell.length_a   1.000
_cell.length_b   1.000
_cell.length_c   1.000
_cell.angle_alpha   90.00
_cell.angle_beta   90.00
_cell.angle_gamma   90.00
#
_symmetry.space_group_name_H-M   'P 1'
#
loop_
_entity.id
_entity.type
_entity.pdbx_description
1 polymer ?
#
loop_
_entity_poly.entity_id
_entity_poly.type
_entity_poly.pdbx_seq_one_letter_code
_entity_poly.pdbx_strand_id
1 'polypeptide(L)'
;MEHIKRSIQKNEQYRQNEAYANKLSSISRVTNWHESKVKYDNNNKKKIENELIKQEVKCSQRELFQARNIRLKQLYEQEAEQWEQQLAEKGLAIYKSKP
;
A
#
# COMPACT_ATOMS: atom_id res chain seq x y z
N MET A 1 -61.18 40.03 4.77
CA MET A 1 -60.76 38.77 5.43
C MET A 1 -59.98 37.82 4.51
N GLU A 2 -60.30 37.74 3.21
CA GLU A 2 -59.66 36.79 2.29
C GLU A 2 -58.19 37.12 1.95
N HIS A 3 -57.86 38.40 1.77
CA HIS A 3 -56.47 38.86 1.57
C HIS A 3 -55.54 38.52 2.73
N ILE A 4 -56.04 38.61 3.97
CA ILE A 4 -55.28 38.26 5.18
C ILE A 4 -55.01 36.75 5.20
N LYS A 5 -56.00 35.90 4.88
CA LYS A 5 -55.81 34.45 4.77
C LYS A 5 -54.76 34.08 3.71
N ARG A 6 -54.80 34.71 2.54
CA ARG A 6 -53.81 34.49 1.47
C ARG A 6 -52.40 34.92 1.90
N SER A 7 -52.26 36.05 2.60
CA SER A 7 -50.97 36.51 3.12
C SER A 7 -50.41 35.54 4.17
N ILE A 8 -51.24 35.02 5.07
CA ILE A 8 -50.83 34.04 6.09
C ILE A 8 -50.35 32.74 5.41
N GLN A 9 -51.09 32.25 4.40
CA GLN A 9 -50.69 31.05 3.64
C GLN A 9 -49.35 31.25 2.92
N LYS A 10 -49.12 32.43 2.32
CA LYS A 10 -47.86 32.75 1.64
C LYS A 10 -46.69 32.83 2.61
N ASN A 11 -46.88 33.45 3.78
CA ASN A 11 -45.85 33.53 4.82
C ASN A 11 -45.52 32.15 5.38
N GLU A 12 -46.53 31.29 5.56
CA GLU A 12 -46.33 29.90 5.98
C GLU A 12 -45.52 29.11 4.94
N GLN A 13 -45.84 29.27 3.67
CA GLN A 13 -45.08 28.63 2.59
C GLN A 13 -43.62 29.08 2.57
N TYR A 14 -43.34 30.38 2.72
CA TYR A 14 -41.95 30.85 2.78
C TYR A 14 -41.20 30.31 3.99
N ARG A 15 -41.85 30.24 5.16
CA ARG A 15 -41.27 29.65 6.37
C ARG A 15 -40.89 28.18 6.16
N GLN A 16 -41.76 27.40 5.52
CA GLN A 16 -41.48 26.00 5.21
C GLN A 16 -40.33 25.85 4.21
N ASN A 17 -40.30 26.69 3.17
CA ASN A 17 -39.23 26.69 2.18
C ASN A 17 -37.88 27.08 2.80
N GLU A 18 -37.84 28.06 3.70
CA GLU A 18 -36.64 28.48 4.41
C GLU A 18 -36.12 27.37 5.34
N ALA A 19 -37.01 26.72 6.09
CA ALA A 19 -36.65 25.58 6.93
C ALA A 19 -36.06 24.43 6.10
N TYR A 20 -36.64 24.15 4.92
CA TYR A 20 -36.12 23.14 4.01
C TYR A 20 -34.76 23.51 3.41
N ALA A 21 -34.58 24.77 2.98
CA ALA A 21 -33.31 25.27 2.48
C ALA A 21 -32.19 25.17 3.53
N ASN A 22 -32.49 25.53 4.78
CA ASN A 22 -31.54 25.40 5.90
C ASN A 22 -31.17 23.92 6.15
N LYS A 23 -32.14 23.01 6.06
CA LYS A 23 -31.90 21.57 6.18
C LYS A 23 -31.00 21.05 5.05
N LEU A 24 -31.27 21.44 3.80
CA LEU A 24 -30.45 21.07 2.65
C LEU A 24 -29.03 21.60 2.75
N SER A 25 -28.85 22.85 3.20
CA SER A 25 -27.53 23.45 3.39
C SER A 25 -26.70 22.66 4.42
N SER A 26 -27.31 22.27 5.55
CA SER A 26 -26.67 21.42 6.55
C SER A 26 -26.25 20.06 5.98
N ILE A 27 -27.15 19.39 5.25
CA ILE A 27 -26.87 18.10 4.61
C ILE A 27 -25.70 18.24 3.62
N SER A 28 -25.75 19.24 2.75
CA SER A 28 -24.69 19.50 1.76
C SER A 28 -23.33 19.69 2.43
N ARG A 29 -23.26 20.44 3.53
CA ARG A 29 -22.00 20.63 4.27
C ARG A 29 -21.45 19.32 4.83
N VAL A 30 -22.31 18.49 5.43
CA VAL A 30 -21.92 17.20 6.01
C VAL A 30 -21.46 16.24 4.92
N THR A 31 -22.19 16.17 3.80
CA THR A 31 -21.81 15.34 2.65
C THR A 31 -20.47 15.76 2.07
N ASN A 32 -20.27 17.04 1.81
CA ASN A 32 -19.00 17.55 1.27
C ASN A 32 -17.82 17.23 2.20
N TRP A 33 -18.01 17.41 3.52
CA TRP A 33 -16.98 17.05 4.49
C TRP A 33 -16.69 15.55 4.49
N HIS A 34 -17.74 14.72 4.49
CA HIS A 34 -17.59 13.27 4.50
C HIS A 34 -16.86 12.76 3.26
N GLU A 35 -17.27 13.20 2.07
CA GLU A 35 -16.64 12.81 0.80
C GLU A 35 -15.18 13.26 0.74
N SER A 36 -14.89 14.48 1.20
CA SER A 36 -13.52 15.00 1.27
C SER A 36 -12.65 14.16 2.21
N LYS A 37 -13.18 13.82 3.38
CA LYS A 37 -12.49 12.97 4.36
C LYS A 37 -12.24 11.57 3.80
N VAL A 38 -13.25 10.93 3.23
CA VAL A 38 -13.11 9.59 2.64
C VAL A 38 -12.06 9.59 1.54
N LYS A 39 -12.04 10.61 0.68
CA LYS A 39 -11.02 10.76 -0.36
C LYS A 39 -9.62 10.87 0.24
N TYR A 40 -9.44 11.68 1.27
CA TYR A 40 -8.16 11.83 1.97
C TYR A 40 -7.72 10.52 2.64
N ASP A 41 -8.61 9.88 3.40
CA ASP A 41 -8.33 8.64 4.12
C ASP A 41 -7.93 7.52 3.14
N ASN A 42 -8.65 7.40 2.01
CA ASN A 42 -8.31 6.44 0.96
C ASN A 42 -6.94 6.71 0.34
N ASN A 43 -6.61 7.98 0.08
CA ASN A 43 -5.29 8.33 -0.44
C ASN A 43 -4.18 8.02 0.56
N ASN A 44 -4.40 8.30 1.85
CA ASN A 44 -3.44 8.02 2.89
C ASN A 44 -3.22 6.51 3.07
N LYS A 45 -4.29 5.70 3.05
CA LYS A 45 -4.20 4.23 3.09
C LYS A 45 -3.37 3.70 1.93
N LYS A 46 -3.66 4.13 0.69
CA LYS A 46 -2.90 3.73 -0.50
C LYS A 46 -1.41 4.10 -0.39
N LYS A 47 -1.10 5.26 0.18
CA LYS A 47 0.30 5.66 0.40
C LYS A 47 1.01 4.70 1.35
N ILE A 48 0.36 4.34 2.46
CA ILE A 48 0.91 3.39 3.44
C ILE A 48 1.09 2.00 2.82
N GLU A 49 0.07 1.51 2.12
CA GLU A 49 0.11 0.23 1.40
C GLU A 49 1.28 0.17 0.41
N ASN A 50 1.47 1.23 -0.39
CA ASN A 50 2.56 1.30 -1.36
C ASN A 50 3.95 1.27 -0.69
N GLU A 51 4.12 1.94 0.45
CA GLU A 51 5.39 1.91 1.19
C GLU A 51 5.65 0.52 1.79
N LEU A 52 4.61 -0.15 2.31
CA LEU A 52 4.72 -1.53 2.79
C LEU A 52 5.14 -2.48 1.66
N ILE A 53 4.44 -2.44 0.53
CA ILE A 53 4.77 -3.25 -0.65
C ILE A 53 6.22 -3.00 -1.09
N LYS A 54 6.66 -1.74 -1.11
CA LYS A 54 8.03 -1.38 -1.48
C LYS A 54 9.06 -1.94 -0.50
N GLN A 55 8.76 -1.98 0.79
CA GLN A 55 9.64 -2.59 1.79
C GLN A 55 9.68 -4.11 1.63
N GLU A 56 8.54 -4.76 1.43
CA GLU A 56 8.45 -6.20 1.20
C GLU A 56 9.26 -6.63 -0.02
N VAL A 57 9.11 -5.93 -1.15
CA VAL A 57 9.88 -6.21 -2.38
C VAL A 57 11.38 -6.09 -2.14
N LYS A 58 11.83 -5.09 -1.38
CA LYS A 58 13.26 -4.95 -1.02
C LYS A 58 13.76 -6.10 -0.15
N CYS A 59 12.97 -6.54 0.81
CA CYS A 59 13.30 -7.69 1.66
C CYS A 59 13.39 -8.97 0.82
N SER A 60 12.37 -9.25 -0.01
CA SER A 60 12.36 -10.41 -0.89
C SER A 60 13.54 -10.42 -1.86
N GLN A 61 13.93 -9.26 -2.40
CA GLN A 61 15.11 -9.16 -3.26
C GLN A 61 16.41 -9.53 -2.52
N ARG A 62 16.55 -9.09 -1.26
CA ARG A 62 17.71 -9.43 -0.43
C ARG A 62 17.76 -10.93 -0.15
N GLU A 63 16.63 -11.52 0.23
CA GLU A 63 16.51 -12.96 0.49
C GLU A 63 16.85 -13.78 -0.76
N LEU A 64 16.37 -13.34 -1.93
CA LEU A 64 16.68 -13.97 -3.22
C LEU A 64 18.19 -13.98 -3.49
N PHE A 65 18.87 -12.86 -3.27
CA PHE A 65 20.32 -12.78 -3.45
C PHE A 65 21.09 -13.64 -2.46
N GLN A 66 20.64 -13.71 -1.20
CA GLN A 66 21.23 -14.60 -0.21
C GLN A 66 21.06 -16.07 -0.61
N ALA A 67 19.85 -16.48 -0.99
CA ALA A 67 19.57 -17.84 -1.46
C ALA A 67 20.42 -18.19 -2.70
N ARG A 68 20.54 -17.27 -3.65
CA ARG A 68 21.40 -17.42 -4.83
C ARG A 68 22.86 -17.63 -4.43
N ASN A 69 23.39 -16.82 -3.52
CA ASN A 69 24.78 -16.92 -3.09
C ASN A 69 25.06 -18.25 -2.35
N ILE A 70 24.12 -18.70 -1.52
CA ILE A 70 24.20 -20.00 -0.86
C ILE A 70 24.25 -21.11 -1.91
N ARG A 71 23.37 -21.05 -2.92
CA ARG A 71 23.33 -22.06 -3.98
C ARG A 71 24.59 -22.07 -4.84
N LEU A 72 25.12 -20.90 -5.19
CA LEU A 72 26.39 -20.79 -5.93
C LEU A 72 27.56 -21.34 -5.12
N LYS A 73 27.62 -21.05 -3.82
CA LYS A 73 28.64 -21.61 -2.95
C LYS A 73 28.58 -23.14 -2.94
N GLN A 74 27.40 -23.72 -2.77
CA GLN A 74 27.22 -25.18 -2.83
C GLN A 74 27.69 -25.77 -4.16
N LEU A 75 27.39 -25.10 -5.28
CA LEU A 75 27.82 -25.56 -6.60
C LEU A 75 29.34 -25.57 -6.71
N TYR A 76 30.01 -24.49 -6.28
CA TYR A 76 31.47 -24.41 -6.30
C TYR A 76 32.14 -25.37 -5.32
N GLU A 77 31.53 -25.64 -4.17
CA GLU A 77 32.02 -26.66 -3.24
C GLU A 77 31.95 -28.05 -3.86
N GLN A 78 30.83 -28.38 -4.54
CA GLN A 78 30.67 -29.65 -5.26
C GLN A 78 31.67 -29.78 -6.42
N GLU A 79 31.85 -28.73 -7.20
CA GLU A 79 32.85 -28.71 -8.26
C GLU A 79 34.26 -28.86 -7.69
N ALA A 80 34.62 -28.12 -6.64
CA ALA A 80 35.94 -28.23 -6.01
C ALA A 80 36.23 -29.66 -5.52
N GLU A 81 35.24 -30.34 -4.92
CA GLU A 81 35.38 -31.73 -4.49
C GLU A 81 35.64 -32.68 -5.68
N GLN A 82 34.91 -32.52 -6.78
CA GLN A 82 35.14 -33.32 -8.00
C GLN A 82 36.54 -33.11 -8.57
N TRP A 83 37.04 -31.87 -8.56
CA TRP A 83 38.37 -31.55 -9.07
C TRP A 83 39.47 -32.10 -8.16
N GLU A 84 39.28 -32.05 -6.84
CA GLU A 84 40.18 -32.68 -5.88
C GLU A 84 40.29 -34.20 -6.11
N GLN A 85 39.16 -34.87 -6.34
CA GLN A 85 39.14 -36.31 -6.66
C GLN A 85 39.92 -36.61 -7.95
N GLN A 86 39.65 -35.88 -9.03
CA GLN A 86 40.35 -36.06 -10.31
C GLN A 86 41.86 -35.79 -10.23
N LEU A 87 42.28 -34.85 -9.38
CA LEU A 87 43.69 -34.57 -9.15
C LEU A 87 44.34 -35.66 -8.28
N ALA A 88 43.63 -36.15 -7.26
CA ALA A 88 44.11 -37.23 -6.41
C ALA A 88 44.36 -38.52 -7.21
N GLU A 89 43.48 -38.84 -8.17
CA GLU A 89 43.68 -39.95 -9.13
C GLU A 89 44.97 -39.80 -9.94
N LYS A 90 45.40 -38.57 -10.21
CA LYS A 90 46.66 -38.23 -10.90
C LYS A 90 47.85 -38.09 -9.93
N GLY A 91 47.65 -38.32 -8.64
CA GLY A 91 48.67 -38.11 -7.60
C GLY A 91 48.99 -36.64 -7.31
N LEU A 92 48.14 -35.72 -7.74
CA LEU A 92 48.26 -34.27 -7.56
C LEU A 92 47.28 -33.76 -6.49
N ALA A 93 47.50 -32.56 -5.96
CA ALA A 93 46.62 -31.93 -4.97
C ALA A 93 46.50 -30.42 -5.20
N ILE A 94 45.36 -29.85 -4.81
CA ILE A 94 45.12 -28.41 -4.83
C ILE A 94 45.80 -27.75 -3.62
N TYR A 95 46.55 -26.67 -3.86
CA TYR A 95 47.14 -25.88 -2.78
C TYR A 95 46.06 -25.15 -1.98
N LYS A 96 45.98 -25.46 -0.68
CA LYS A 96 45.10 -24.76 0.27
C LYS A 96 45.97 -23.83 1.12
N SER A 97 45.78 -22.51 0.99
CA SER A 97 46.48 -21.57 1.88
C SER A 97 45.99 -21.80 3.30
N LYS A 98 46.92 -21.87 4.27
CA LYS A 98 46.54 -21.92 5.69
C LYS A 98 45.84 -20.60 6.07
N PRO A 99 44.89 -20.63 7.02
CA PRO A 99 44.23 -19.43 7.53
C PRO A 99 45.21 -18.45 8.15
#